data_AF-A0A4Q0VPX6-F1
#
_entry.id   AF-A0A4Q0VPX6-F1
#
_cell.length_a   1.000
_cell.length_b   1.000
_cell.length_c   1.000
_cell.angle_alpha   90.00
_cell.angle_beta   90.00
_cell.angle_gamma   90.00
#
_symmetry.space_group_name_H-M   'P 1'
#
loop_
_entity.id
_entity.type
_entity.pdbx_description
1 polymer ?
#
loop_
_entity_poly.entity_id
_entity_poly.type
_entity_poly.pdbx_seq_one_letter_code
_entity_poly.pdbx_strand_id
1 'polypeptide(L)'
;MTVDNRTKSIRKLDPVQLKQRIIHLQAELSRYKQQVDSYQNNYHYNQFDQLKEIIKHKNEEVNQLQQQKLELEETVQRIEGKKSRYEETYTDLQNKVNELLAENKILQEETELLQTENASLRDTLDNQEEEVVRLRHKVEELEEETSLFKPRKNSLQLNRETDAADSWFLRTLKQQNKEE
;
A
#
# COMPACT_ATOMS: atom_id res chain seq x y z
N MET A 1 -96.74 -38.61 -58.84
CA MET A 1 -96.42 -37.88 -57.60
C MET A 1 -97.38 -38.38 -56.54
N THR A 2 -96.89 -39.10 -55.54
CA THR A 2 -97.68 -39.40 -54.34
C THR A 2 -96.73 -39.48 -53.17
N VAL A 3 -96.89 -38.52 -52.28
CA VAL A 3 -96.00 -38.21 -51.16
C VAL A 3 -96.23 -39.27 -50.07
N ASP A 4 -95.17 -40.02 -49.73
CA ASP A 4 -95.16 -40.95 -48.61
C ASP A 4 -95.24 -40.17 -47.29
N ASN A 5 -96.48 -39.95 -46.84
CA ASN A 5 -96.80 -39.45 -45.52
C ASN A 5 -96.41 -40.49 -44.45
N ARG A 6 -95.16 -40.45 -44.00
CA ARG A 6 -94.74 -41.04 -42.71
C ARG A 6 -95.28 -40.20 -41.57
N THR A 7 -96.59 -40.26 -41.35
CA THR A 7 -97.23 -39.82 -40.11
C THR A 7 -96.73 -40.73 -39.00
N LYS A 8 -95.75 -40.24 -38.23
CA LYS A 8 -95.36 -40.79 -36.95
C LYS A 8 -96.63 -40.95 -36.12
N SER A 9 -97.08 -42.18 -35.96
CA SER A 9 -98.24 -42.55 -35.16
C SER A 9 -98.02 -42.03 -33.74
N ILE A 10 -98.70 -40.94 -33.37
CA ILE A 10 -98.87 -40.51 -31.98
C ILE A 10 -99.83 -41.52 -31.35
N ARG A 11 -99.33 -42.73 -31.05
CA ARG A 11 -100.02 -43.63 -30.13
C ARG A 11 -99.93 -42.95 -28.77
N LYS A 12 -101.07 -42.47 -28.26
CA LYS A 12 -101.18 -42.02 -26.88
C LYS A 12 -100.67 -43.16 -26.00
N LEU A 13 -99.52 -42.94 -25.35
CA LEU A 13 -98.93 -43.92 -24.45
C LEU A 13 -99.97 -44.28 -23.40
N ASP A 14 -100.16 -45.57 -23.17
CA ASP A 14 -101.03 -46.06 -22.10
C ASP A 14 -100.52 -45.51 -20.73
N PRO A 15 -101.40 -45.21 -19.75
CA PRO A 15 -100.98 -44.66 -18.47
C PRO A 15 -99.86 -45.47 -17.78
N VAL A 16 -99.81 -46.79 -18.01
CA VAL A 16 -98.72 -47.65 -17.52
C VAL A 16 -97.39 -47.34 -18.22
N GLN A 17 -97.39 -47.15 -19.55
CA GLN A 17 -96.19 -46.82 -20.32
C GLN A 17 -95.65 -45.42 -19.97
N LEU A 18 -96.53 -44.45 -19.72
CA LEU A 18 -96.15 -43.13 -19.22
C LEU A 18 -95.48 -43.23 -17.84
N LYS A 19 -96.07 -43.99 -16.91
CA LYS A 19 -95.48 -44.24 -15.59
C LYS A 19 -94.10 -44.89 -15.70
N GLN A 20 -93.94 -45.90 -16.55
CA GLN A 20 -92.64 -46.54 -16.80
C GLN A 20 -91.61 -45.55 -17.36
N ARG A 21 -92.01 -44.66 -18.28
CA ARG A 21 -91.11 -43.63 -18.82
C ARG A 21 -90.71 -42.61 -17.75
N ILE A 22 -91.63 -42.21 -16.88
CA ILE A 22 -91.34 -41.31 -15.75
C ILE A 22 -90.35 -41.96 -14.79
N ILE A 23 -90.57 -43.24 -14.43
CA ILE A 23 -89.66 -43.99 -13.54
C ILE A 23 -88.26 -44.09 -14.17
N HIS A 24 -88.18 -44.41 -15.47
CA HIS A 24 -86.92 -44.47 -16.19
C HIS A 24 -86.18 -43.13 -16.18
N LEU A 25 -86.87 -42.04 -16.51
CA LEU A 25 -86.28 -40.70 -16.52
C LEU A 25 -85.86 -40.26 -15.12
N GLN A 26 -86.62 -40.60 -14.08
CA GLN A 26 -86.24 -40.34 -12.69
C GLN A 26 -84.99 -41.13 -12.28
N ALA A 27 -84.87 -42.38 -12.72
CA ALA A 27 -83.69 -43.20 -12.49
C ALA A 27 -82.46 -42.67 -13.24
N GLU A 28 -82.62 -42.26 -14.51
CA GLU A 28 -81.54 -41.62 -15.28
C GLU A 28 -81.09 -40.30 -14.66
N LEU A 29 -82.03 -39.46 -14.23
CA LEU A 29 -81.73 -38.18 -13.57
C LEU A 29 -80.99 -38.41 -12.25
N SER A 30 -81.39 -39.43 -11.49
CA SER A 30 -80.69 -39.83 -10.25
C SER A 30 -79.28 -40.33 -10.53
N ARG A 31 -79.10 -41.14 -11.57
CA ARG A 31 -77.78 -41.63 -12.00
C ARG A 31 -76.86 -40.48 -12.45
N TYR A 32 -77.37 -39.53 -13.23
CA TYR A 32 -76.60 -38.36 -13.65
C TYR A 32 -76.24 -37.45 -12.47
N LYS A 33 -77.14 -37.26 -11.49
CA LYS A 33 -76.81 -36.53 -10.25
C LYS A 33 -75.66 -37.19 -9.49
N GLN A 34 -75.74 -38.50 -9.25
CA GLN A 34 -74.65 -39.24 -8.60
C GLN A 34 -73.34 -39.15 -9.38
N GLN A 35 -73.40 -39.18 -10.70
CA GLN A 35 -72.21 -39.05 -11.54
C GLN A 35 -71.61 -37.65 -11.44
N VAL A 36 -72.42 -36.59 -11.43
CA VAL A 36 -71.97 -35.21 -11.20
C VAL A 36 -71.36 -35.05 -9.80
N ASP A 37 -72.00 -35.58 -8.76
CA ASP A 37 -71.49 -35.54 -7.39
C ASP A 37 -70.17 -36.31 -7.27
N SER A 38 -70.04 -37.44 -7.96
CA SER A 38 -68.79 -38.21 -8.02
C SER A 38 -67.69 -37.49 -8.80
N TYR A 39 -68.04 -36.68 -9.81
CA TYR A 39 -67.09 -35.87 -10.58
C TYR A 39 -66.65 -34.62 -9.83
N GLN A 40 -67.55 -33.95 -9.11
CA GLN A 40 -67.22 -32.79 -8.29
C GLN A 40 -66.34 -33.16 -7.09
N ASN A 41 -66.61 -34.32 -6.47
CA ASN A 41 -65.76 -34.87 -5.41
C ASN A 41 -64.59 -35.71 -5.94
N ASN A 42 -64.38 -35.73 -7.26
CA ASN A 42 -63.40 -36.62 -7.85
C ASN A 42 -61.98 -36.12 -7.58
N TYR A 43 -61.13 -37.09 -7.33
CA TYR A 43 -59.69 -37.01 -7.14
C TYR A 43 -58.99 -35.94 -8.01
N HIS A 44 -59.44 -35.72 -9.25
CA HIS A 44 -58.85 -34.76 -10.18
C HIS A 44 -58.96 -33.28 -9.77
N TYR A 45 -60.05 -32.85 -9.12
CA TYR A 45 -60.14 -31.47 -8.62
C TYR A 45 -59.18 -31.26 -7.45
N ASN A 46 -59.12 -32.22 -6.54
CA ASN A 46 -58.15 -32.20 -5.43
C ASN A 46 -56.70 -32.23 -5.94
N GLN A 47 -56.41 -33.01 -6.99
CA GLN A 47 -55.09 -32.99 -7.64
C GLN A 47 -54.77 -31.63 -8.26
N PHE A 48 -55.73 -30.99 -8.92
CA PHE A 48 -55.53 -29.69 -9.54
C PHE A 48 -55.22 -28.60 -8.50
N ASP A 49 -55.94 -28.60 -7.37
CA ASP A 49 -55.67 -27.64 -6.30
C ASP A 49 -54.36 -27.93 -5.58
N GLN A 50 -53.99 -29.21 -5.38
CA GLN A 50 -52.66 -29.58 -4.89
C GLN A 50 -51.55 -29.10 -5.83
N LEU A 51 -51.71 -29.27 -7.14
CA LEU A 51 -50.75 -28.80 -8.13
C LEU A 51 -50.60 -27.28 -8.11
N LYS A 52 -51.69 -26.52 -7.95
CA LYS A 52 -51.62 -25.06 -7.80
C LYS A 52 -50.82 -24.66 -6.57
N GLU A 53 -51.06 -25.29 -5.42
CA GLU A 53 -50.32 -24.97 -4.20
C GLU A 53 -48.84 -25.33 -4.33
N ILE A 54 -48.52 -26.46 -4.96
CA ILE A 54 -47.13 -26.83 -5.27
C ILE A 54 -46.48 -25.79 -6.18
N ILE A 55 -47.17 -25.36 -7.25
CA ILE A 55 -46.66 -24.32 -8.17
C ILE A 55 -46.41 -23.02 -7.42
N LYS A 56 -47.34 -22.60 -6.56
CA LYS A 56 -47.20 -21.39 -5.75
C LYS A 56 -45.98 -21.47 -4.83
N HIS A 57 -45.84 -22.54 -4.07
CA HIS A 57 -44.69 -22.75 -3.19
C HIS A 57 -43.37 -22.79 -4.00
N LYS A 58 -43.35 -23.47 -5.14
CA LYS A 58 -42.17 -23.52 -6.00
C LYS A 58 -41.80 -22.16 -6.57
N ASN A 59 -42.78 -21.33 -6.93
CA ASN A 59 -42.52 -19.96 -7.36
C ASN A 59 -41.97 -19.10 -6.22
N GLU A 60 -42.48 -19.25 -5.01
CA GLU A 60 -41.95 -18.57 -3.82
C GLU A 60 -40.50 -18.99 -3.55
N GLU A 61 -40.19 -20.29 -3.62
CA GLU A 61 -38.84 -20.83 -3.48
C GLU A 61 -37.89 -20.29 -4.57
N VAL A 62 -38.34 -20.24 -5.82
CA VAL A 62 -37.56 -19.66 -6.93
C VAL A 62 -37.27 -18.18 -6.68
N ASN A 63 -38.26 -17.41 -6.23
CA ASN A 63 -38.07 -15.99 -5.94
C ASN A 63 -37.07 -15.76 -4.79
N GLN A 64 -37.14 -16.58 -3.74
CA GLN A 64 -36.18 -16.53 -2.63
C GLN A 64 -34.76 -16.86 -3.09
N LEU A 65 -34.60 -17.91 -3.90
CA LEU A 65 -33.29 -18.28 -4.46
C LEU A 65 -32.74 -17.20 -5.39
N GLN A 66 -33.59 -16.52 -6.15
CA GLN A 66 -33.16 -15.39 -6.99
C GLN A 66 -32.69 -14.20 -6.15
N GLN A 67 -33.37 -13.88 -5.04
CA GLN A 67 -32.93 -12.84 -4.12
C GLN A 67 -31.58 -13.19 -3.47
N GLN A 68 -31.43 -14.41 -2.96
CA GLN A 68 -30.16 -14.88 -2.40
C GLN A 68 -29.02 -14.85 -3.41
N LYS A 69 -29.30 -15.19 -4.68
CA LYS A 69 -28.33 -15.11 -5.75
C LYS A 69 -27.85 -13.67 -5.97
N LEU A 70 -28.78 -12.70 -6.02
CA LEU A 70 -28.43 -11.28 -6.20
C LEU A 70 -27.60 -10.75 -5.03
N GLU A 71 -27.99 -11.08 -3.79
CA GLU A 71 -27.22 -10.72 -2.60
C GLU A 71 -25.81 -11.31 -2.66
N LEU A 72 -25.68 -12.58 -3.08
CA LEU A 72 -24.38 -13.22 -3.22
C LEU A 72 -23.53 -12.54 -4.30
N GLU A 73 -24.10 -12.21 -5.45
CA GLU A 73 -23.40 -11.47 -6.52
C GLU A 73 -22.90 -10.10 -6.03
N GLU A 74 -23.71 -9.36 -5.27
CA GLU A 74 -23.28 -8.09 -4.65
C GLU A 74 -22.14 -8.28 -3.64
N THR A 75 -22.19 -9.35 -2.82
CA THR A 75 -21.11 -9.64 -1.87
C THR A 75 -19.81 -10.00 -2.58
N VAL A 76 -19.87 -10.77 -3.68
CA VAL A 76 -18.71 -11.13 -4.50
C VAL A 76 -18.08 -9.87 -5.09
N GLN A 77 -18.87 -9.00 -5.73
CA GLN A 77 -18.36 -7.73 -6.28
C GLN A 77 -17.69 -6.86 -5.21
N ARG A 78 -18.29 -6.80 -4.01
CA ARG A 78 -17.71 -6.05 -2.88
C ARG A 78 -16.37 -6.63 -2.42
N ILE A 79 -16.26 -7.95 -2.37
CA ILE A 79 -15.02 -8.64 -1.98
C ILE A 79 -13.94 -8.43 -3.04
N GLU A 80 -14.28 -8.55 -4.32
CA GLU A 80 -13.37 -8.28 -5.44
C GLU A 80 -12.86 -6.84 -5.41
N GLY A 81 -13.74 -5.86 -5.16
CA GLY A 81 -13.34 -4.46 -5.01
C GLY A 81 -12.39 -4.24 -3.82
N LYS A 82 -12.62 -4.92 -2.69
CA LYS A 82 -11.68 -4.88 -1.56
C LYS A 82 -10.33 -5.52 -1.90
N LYS A 83 -10.35 -6.66 -2.60
CA LYS A 83 -9.14 -7.37 -3.04
C LYS A 83 -8.27 -6.47 -3.91
N SER A 84 -8.86 -5.80 -4.91
CA SER A 84 -8.14 -4.86 -5.79
C SER A 84 -7.47 -3.75 -5.00
N ARG A 85 -8.18 -3.14 -4.04
CA ARG A 85 -7.60 -2.09 -3.17
C ARG A 85 -6.46 -2.62 -2.32
N TYR A 86 -6.58 -3.83 -1.77
CA TYR A 86 -5.49 -4.43 -1.00
C TYR A 86 -4.27 -4.71 -1.88
N GLU A 87 -4.45 -5.19 -3.11
CA GLU A 87 -3.37 -5.39 -4.07
C GLU A 87 -2.66 -4.07 -4.40
N GLU A 88 -3.40 -2.99 -4.68
CA GLU A 88 -2.84 -1.65 -4.89
C GLU A 88 -2.02 -1.18 -3.68
N THR A 89 -2.61 -1.22 -2.48
CA THR A 89 -1.89 -0.81 -1.26
C THR A 89 -0.65 -1.66 -0.99
N TYR A 90 -0.69 -2.95 -1.30
CA TYR A 90 0.45 -3.85 -1.17
C TYR A 90 1.57 -3.45 -2.13
N THR A 91 1.24 -3.14 -3.39
CA THR A 91 2.23 -2.66 -4.36
C THR A 91 2.87 -1.33 -3.95
N ASP A 92 2.08 -0.39 -3.44
CA ASP A 92 2.57 0.91 -2.95
C ASP A 92 3.50 0.74 -1.75
N LEU A 93 3.11 -0.10 -0.78
CA LEU A 93 3.94 -0.43 0.38
C LEU A 93 5.26 -1.10 -0.04
N GLN A 94 5.19 -2.04 -0.99
CA GLN A 94 6.39 -2.72 -1.51
C GLN A 94 7.34 -1.72 -2.18
N ASN A 95 6.81 -0.79 -2.98
CA ASN A 95 7.59 0.27 -3.60
C ASN A 95 8.22 1.18 -2.53
N LYS A 96 7.46 1.57 -1.51
CA LYS A 96 7.97 2.41 -0.42
C LYS A 96 9.08 1.73 0.38
N VAL A 97 8.97 0.43 0.64
CA VAL A 97 10.04 -0.35 1.28
C VAL A 97 11.30 -0.36 0.42
N ASN A 98 11.17 -0.57 -0.89
CA ASN A 98 12.32 -0.56 -1.81
C ASN A 98 13.00 0.82 -1.86
N GLU A 99 12.23 1.91 -1.90
CA GLU A 99 12.75 3.28 -1.83
C GLU A 99 13.55 3.50 -0.53
N LEU A 100 12.96 3.15 0.62
CA LEU A 100 13.61 3.32 1.92
C LEU A 100 14.88 2.47 2.05
N LEU A 101 14.89 1.26 1.49
CA LEU A 101 16.09 0.42 1.45
C LEU A 101 17.20 1.05 0.61
N ALA A 102 16.86 1.63 -0.55
CA ALA A 102 17.82 2.32 -1.40
C ALA A 102 18.38 3.58 -0.71
N GLU A 103 17.52 4.37 -0.08
CA GLU A 103 17.92 5.55 0.71
C GLU A 103 18.84 5.17 1.87
N ASN A 104 18.51 4.11 2.62
CA ASN A 104 19.33 3.63 3.73
C ASN A 104 20.73 3.20 3.26
N LYS A 105 20.81 2.55 2.10
CA LYS A 105 22.09 2.16 1.49
C LYS A 105 22.95 3.38 1.13
N ILE A 106 22.35 4.42 0.55
CA ILE A 106 23.06 5.67 0.24
C ILE A 106 23.56 6.34 1.52
N LEU A 107 22.71 6.44 2.54
CA LEU A 107 23.10 7.02 3.83
C LEU A 107 24.22 6.23 4.51
N GLN A 108 24.21 4.90 4.41
CA GLN A 108 25.31 4.06 4.91
C GLN A 108 26.62 4.39 4.19
N GLU A 109 26.62 4.42 2.86
CA GLU A 109 27.80 4.77 2.06
C GLU A 109 28.31 6.18 2.38
N GLU A 110 27.42 7.17 2.57
CA GLU A 110 27.79 8.52 2.99
C GLU A 110 28.42 8.55 4.38
N THR A 111 27.87 7.79 5.35
CA THR A 111 28.45 7.71 6.70
C THR A 111 29.83 7.07 6.70
N GLU A 112 30.08 6.08 5.85
CA GLU A 112 31.41 5.47 5.70
C GLU A 112 32.41 6.47 5.13
N LEU A 113 32.02 7.22 4.09
CA LEU A 113 32.86 8.28 3.52
C LEU A 113 33.21 9.35 4.56
N LEU A 114 32.22 9.84 5.30
CA LEU A 114 32.44 10.84 6.36
C LEU A 114 33.32 10.29 7.50
N GLN A 115 33.25 9.00 7.81
CA GLN A 115 34.15 8.37 8.78
C GLN A 115 35.59 8.34 8.27
N THR A 116 35.81 7.99 6.99
CA THR A 116 37.15 8.00 6.39
C THR A 116 37.74 9.40 6.30
N GLU A 117 36.93 10.40 5.93
CA GLU A 117 37.34 11.80 5.89
C GLU A 117 37.72 12.31 7.28
N ASN A 118 36.90 12.04 8.30
CA ASN A 118 37.21 12.41 9.69
C ASN A 118 38.49 11.75 10.20
N ALA A 119 38.76 10.50 9.82
CA ALA A 119 40.01 9.83 10.18
C ALA A 119 41.21 10.54 9.54
N SER A 120 41.14 10.84 8.24
CA SER A 120 42.19 11.59 7.55
C SER A 120 42.40 12.98 8.14
N LEU A 121 41.33 13.69 8.51
CA LEU A 121 41.44 15.01 9.12
C LEU A 121 42.10 14.95 10.50
N ARG A 122 41.80 13.93 11.30
CA ARG A 122 42.50 13.68 12.57
C ARG A 122 43.98 13.45 12.35
N ASP A 123 44.36 12.60 11.40
CA ASP A 123 45.78 12.36 11.09
C ASP A 123 46.48 13.65 10.66
N THR A 124 45.82 14.51 9.86
CA THR A 124 46.41 15.81 9.48
C THR A 124 46.56 16.75 10.66
N LEU A 125 45.60 16.74 11.60
CA LEU A 125 45.65 17.55 12.81
C LEU A 125 46.81 17.11 13.70
N ASP A 126 46.96 15.80 13.94
CA ASP A 126 48.04 15.24 14.75
C ASP A 126 49.41 15.61 14.17
N ASN A 127 49.59 15.48 12.84
CA ASN A 127 50.82 15.89 12.16
C ASN A 127 51.12 17.39 12.31
N GLN A 128 50.09 18.24 12.22
CA GLN A 128 50.23 19.69 12.42
C GLN A 128 50.58 20.03 13.86
N GLU A 129 49.99 19.34 14.85
CA GLU A 129 50.33 19.50 16.25
C GLU A 129 51.79 19.12 16.52
N GLU A 130 52.29 18.02 15.95
CA GLU A 130 53.71 17.64 16.00
C GLU A 130 54.63 18.69 15.35
N GLU A 131 54.22 19.27 14.21
CA GLU A 131 54.98 20.33 13.56
C GLU A 131 55.03 21.61 14.40
N VAL A 132 53.91 21.99 15.05
CA VAL A 132 53.87 23.11 15.99
C VAL A 132 54.80 22.88 17.18
N VAL A 133 54.84 21.67 17.74
CA VAL A 133 55.78 21.32 18.83
C VAL A 133 57.23 21.46 18.36
N ARG A 134 57.57 20.93 17.17
CA ARG A 134 58.91 21.06 16.59
C ARG A 134 59.31 22.52 16.37
N LEU A 135 58.42 23.34 15.82
CA LEU A 135 58.67 24.75 15.59
C LEU A 135 58.84 25.52 16.91
N ARG A 136 58.05 25.20 17.95
CA ARG A 136 58.22 25.78 19.29
C ARG A 136 59.60 25.50 19.86
N HIS A 137 60.05 24.25 19.81
CA HIS A 137 61.41 23.90 20.24
C HIS A 137 62.48 24.63 19.42
N LYS A 138 62.30 24.75 18.10
CA LYS A 138 63.26 25.48 17.26
C LYS A 138 63.32 26.97 17.60
N VAL A 139 62.19 27.60 17.91
CA VAL A 139 62.14 28.99 18.38
C VAL A 139 62.89 29.12 19.71
N GLU A 140 62.66 28.20 20.66
CA GLU A 140 63.35 28.19 21.96
C GLU A 140 64.88 28.07 21.80
N GLU A 141 65.36 27.14 20.96
CA GLU A 141 66.80 27.02 20.63
C GLU A 141 67.37 28.32 20.04
N LEU A 142 66.66 28.96 19.11
CA LEU A 142 67.12 30.21 18.49
C LEU A 142 67.10 31.38 19.48
N GLU A 143 66.14 31.41 20.40
CA GLU A 143 66.09 32.39 21.50
C GLU A 143 67.27 32.21 22.47
N GLU A 144 67.65 30.97 22.78
CA GLU A 144 68.86 30.66 23.56
C GLU A 144 70.14 31.09 22.82
N GLU A 145 70.29 30.73 21.54
CA GLU A 145 71.44 31.13 20.71
C GLU A 145 71.58 32.66 20.60
N THR A 146 70.47 33.36 20.36
CA THR A 146 70.48 34.83 20.33
C THR A 146 70.77 35.45 21.69
N SER A 147 70.35 34.81 22.78
CA SER A 147 70.69 35.22 24.15
C SER A 147 72.18 35.04 24.47
N LEU A 148 72.84 34.03 23.90
CA LEU A 148 74.30 33.82 23.97
C LEU A 148 75.08 34.82 23.10
N PHE A 149 74.48 35.38 22.05
CA PHE A 149 75.09 36.43 21.23
C PHE A 149 74.91 37.86 21.79
N LYS A 150 73.90 38.09 22.64
CA LYS A 150 73.68 39.39 23.32
C LYS A 150 74.78 39.88 24.28
N PRO A 151 75.60 39.05 24.98
CA PRO A 151 76.65 39.54 25.88
C PRO A 151 77.80 40.22 25.13
N ARG A 152 77.93 39.99 23.82
CA ARG A 152 79.02 40.56 23.02
C ARG A 152 78.77 42.01 22.60
N LYS A 153 77.51 42.48 22.62
CA LYS A 153 77.21 43.87 22.25
C LYS A 153 77.50 44.87 23.37
N ASN A 154 77.33 44.46 24.63
CA ASN A 154 77.70 45.29 25.79
C ASN A 154 79.21 45.32 26.04
N SER A 155 79.95 44.24 25.74
CA SER A 155 81.42 44.24 25.83
C SER A 155 82.12 44.99 24.69
N LEU A 156 81.48 45.13 23.52
CA LEU A 156 81.97 45.98 22.43
C LEU A 156 81.68 47.48 22.62
N GLN A 157 80.79 47.86 23.54
CA GLN A 157 80.58 49.26 23.92
C GLN A 157 81.48 49.68 25.08
N LEU A 158 81.80 48.78 26.02
CA LEU A 158 82.63 49.11 27.18
C LEU A 158 84.13 49.32 26.84
N ASN A 159 84.63 48.75 25.73
CA ASN A 159 86.02 48.97 25.28
C ASN A 159 86.17 50.10 24.25
N ARG A 160 85.08 50.67 23.72
CA ARG A 160 85.17 51.76 22.73
C ARG A 160 85.51 53.12 23.35
N GLU A 161 85.25 53.31 24.63
CA GLU A 161 85.53 54.58 25.31
C GLU A 161 86.97 54.68 25.87
N THR A 162 87.69 53.56 26.02
CA THR A 162 89.06 53.58 26.57
C THR A 162 90.18 53.26 25.56
N ASP A 163 89.90 52.56 24.45
CA ASP A 163 90.95 52.17 23.48
C ASP A 163 91.10 53.12 22.27
N ALA A 164 90.22 54.11 22.11
CA ALA A 164 90.33 55.09 21.04
C ALA A 164 91.53 56.04 21.23
N ALA A 165 92.02 56.21 22.47
CA ALA A 165 93.12 57.11 22.78
C ALA A 165 94.53 56.50 22.56
N ASP A 166 94.66 55.17 22.49
CA ASP A 166 95.97 54.49 22.49
C ASP A 166 96.19 53.48 21.35
N SER A 167 95.35 53.51 20.32
CA SER A 167 95.58 52.75 19.10
C SER A 167 96.85 53.22 18.37
N TRP A 168 97.89 52.38 18.37
CA TRP A 168 99.15 52.56 17.62
C TRP A 168 98.93 53.04 16.17
N PHE A 169 97.86 52.55 15.52
CA PHE A 169 97.44 52.94 14.19
C PHE A 169 97.17 54.44 14.02
N LEU A 170 96.52 55.10 14.99
CA LEU A 170 96.24 56.55 14.94
C LEU A 170 97.50 57.39 15.22
N ARG A 171 98.48 56.86 15.97
CA ARG A 171 99.76 57.54 16.18
C ARG A 171 100.58 57.59 14.88
N THR A 172 100.67 56.48 14.16
CA THR A 172 101.44 56.39 12.91
C THR A 172 100.84 57.27 11.81
N LEU A 173 99.50 57.36 11.74
CA LEU A 173 98.80 58.18 10.75
C LEU A 173 98.96 59.69 11.02
N LYS A 174 99.08 60.09 12.30
CA LYS A 174 99.41 61.48 12.68
C LYS A 174 100.85 61.86 12.40
N GLN A 175 101.75 60.87 12.36
CA GLN A 175 103.18 61.09 12.13
C GLN A 175 103.49 61.30 10.64
N GLN A 176 102.74 60.64 9.75
CA GLN A 176 102.82 60.88 8.30
C GLN A 176 102.23 62.25 7.89
N ASN A 177 101.14 62.70 8.53
CA ASN A 177 100.53 64.01 8.23
C ASN A 177 101.28 65.23 8.82
N LYS A 178 102.46 65.02 9.39
CA LYS A 178 103.28 66.10 9.98
C LYS A 178 104.59 66.35 9.22
N GLU A 179 104.84 65.58 8.14
CA GLU A 179 106.03 65.68 7.28
C GLU A 179 105.69 66.14 5.84
N GLU A 180 104.48 66.65 5.60
CA GLU A 180 104.13 67.47 4.41
C GLU A 180 103.84 68.92 4.84
#